data_AF-A0A7C3XG49-F1
#
_entry.id   AF-A0A7C3XG49-F1
#
_cell.length_a   1.000
_cell.length_b   1.000
_cell.length_c   1.000
_cell.angle_alpha   90.00
_cell.angle_beta   90.00
_cell.angle_gamma   90.00
#
_symmetry.space_group_name_H-M   'P 1'
#
loop_
_entity.id
_entity.type
_entity.pdbx_description
1 polymer ?
#
loop_
_entity_poly.entity_id
_entity_poly.type
_entity_poly.pdbx_seq_one_letter_code
_entity_poly.pdbx_strand_id
1 'polypeptide(L)'
;MMIRRKVIALIVIMIMSLVPLPIGQGQIIDKGRYSIEEVDGWEKIITETITVAVPSDSTIPMFIWWYNNDNSILYVAKYEGLAEAWLFTSEQFSHAKLFVDNKGFTYEFIVRANSHGWMETSGFVLKKINEASNILHPFFFSFSQGNWELTPIEEIRAEDGTLVGLAFAFILTDSKNSSFEFAEGNIIIRNKLFFDPVMMQVEKNEVILSKAELKSDIIISNWKWNYDAFFGTLGELSYELPEIVPRLVLSSTLNIRSVDGREVIDVMNEERDGITSVSSQTSLEVRIRVGDRTIVVGRTDEEGEIVTMNGLPKLEMLTRGRTMSGFFSFNPSATVVYKGQSNMKFVDVEGVFWAARGLKTFIVYPYFGGGTLMHDPSVGVSSPELESEAPKYIFKSPIASMDIVPPPQTIVPIEMVPIFELAVSAIIFVMIVAAVIVINKKTKIEVLDGLDYH
;
A
#
# COMPACT_ATOMS: atom_id res chain seq x y z
N MET A 1 13.87 -56.81 -41.28
CA MET A 1 14.07 -56.05 -40.01
C MET A 1 14.66 -54.64 -40.18
N MET A 2 15.14 -54.23 -41.36
CA MET A 2 15.84 -52.94 -41.56
C MET A 2 14.95 -51.76 -42.02
N ILE A 3 13.70 -52.02 -42.46
CA ILE A 3 12.78 -51.00 -42.99
C ILE A 3 11.92 -50.34 -41.87
N ARG A 4 11.66 -51.05 -40.76
CA ARG A 4 10.85 -50.51 -39.65
C ARG A 4 11.57 -49.47 -38.77
N ARG A 5 12.90 -49.45 -38.74
CA ARG A 5 13.67 -48.45 -37.95
C ARG A 5 13.77 -47.07 -38.62
N LYS A 6 13.64 -46.98 -39.96
CA LYS A 6 13.72 -45.69 -40.68
C LYS A 6 12.42 -44.88 -40.63
N VAL A 7 11.26 -45.53 -40.49
CA VAL A 7 9.96 -44.84 -40.42
C VAL A 7 9.74 -44.18 -39.04
N ILE A 8 10.26 -44.78 -37.96
CA ILE A 8 10.16 -44.20 -36.61
C ILE A 8 11.07 -42.97 -36.46
N ALA A 9 12.26 -42.97 -37.08
CA ALA A 9 13.16 -41.82 -37.06
C ALA A 9 12.62 -40.61 -37.85
N LEU A 10 11.84 -40.84 -38.92
CA LEU A 10 11.27 -39.75 -39.73
C LEU A 10 10.09 -39.05 -39.02
N ILE A 11 9.30 -39.79 -38.24
CA ILE A 11 8.16 -39.22 -37.49
C ILE A 11 8.64 -38.37 -36.30
N VAL A 12 9.75 -38.74 -35.65
CA VAL A 12 10.34 -37.94 -34.56
C VAL A 12 10.96 -36.64 -35.06
N ILE A 13 11.53 -36.62 -36.26
CA ILE A 13 12.11 -35.41 -36.87
C ILE A 13 11.01 -34.45 -37.38
N MET A 14 9.88 -34.98 -37.87
CA MET A 14 8.77 -34.14 -38.35
C MET A 14 7.93 -33.51 -37.22
N ILE A 15 7.96 -34.09 -36.02
CA ILE A 15 7.29 -33.52 -34.83
C ILE A 15 8.16 -32.45 -34.15
N MET A 16 9.49 -32.48 -34.31
CA MET A 16 10.38 -31.41 -33.80
C MET A 16 10.37 -30.13 -34.66
N SER A 17 9.84 -30.17 -35.89
CA SER A 17 9.72 -28.99 -36.77
C SER A 17 8.41 -28.20 -36.62
N LEU A 18 7.57 -28.55 -35.64
CA LEU A 18 6.33 -27.86 -35.30
C LEU A 18 6.47 -27.02 -34.01
N VAL A 19 7.67 -26.47 -33.77
CA VAL A 19 7.82 -25.35 -32.85
C VAL A 19 7.36 -24.11 -33.62
N PRO A 20 6.21 -23.49 -33.29
CA PRO A 20 5.90 -22.18 -33.85
C PRO A 20 7.04 -21.24 -33.45
N LEU A 21 7.69 -20.62 -34.44
CA LEU A 21 8.54 -19.46 -34.19
C LEU A 21 7.72 -18.46 -33.38
N PRO A 22 8.29 -17.82 -32.34
CA PRO A 22 7.60 -16.73 -31.66
C PRO A 22 7.30 -15.67 -32.72
N ILE A 23 6.01 -15.57 -33.09
CA ILE A 23 5.50 -14.47 -33.87
C ILE A 23 5.76 -13.26 -32.98
N GLY A 24 6.72 -12.43 -33.38
CA GLY A 24 6.98 -11.17 -32.69
C GLY A 24 5.66 -10.45 -32.52
N GLN A 25 5.21 -10.31 -31.27
CA GLN A 25 4.06 -9.49 -30.95
C GLN A 25 4.42 -8.08 -31.41
N GLY A 26 3.68 -7.60 -32.41
CA GLY A 26 3.79 -6.23 -32.86
C GLY A 26 3.63 -5.29 -31.68
N GLN A 27 4.43 -4.24 -31.66
CA GLN A 27 4.26 -3.11 -30.74
C GLN A 27 2.79 -2.69 -30.75
N ILE A 28 2.09 -2.95 -29.65
CA ILE A 28 0.79 -2.36 -29.38
C ILE A 28 1.08 -0.88 -29.16
N ILE A 29 0.72 -0.06 -30.14
CA ILE A 29 0.72 1.39 -29.99
C ILE A 29 -0.37 1.69 -28.96
N ASP A 30 0.07 2.06 -27.76
CA ASP A 30 -0.74 2.10 -26.54
C ASP A 30 -1.63 3.36 -26.46
N LYS A 31 -2.63 3.44 -27.34
CA LYS A 31 -3.64 4.51 -27.32
C LYS A 31 -4.87 4.03 -26.55
N GLY A 32 -5.15 4.66 -25.40
CA GLY A 32 -6.46 4.60 -24.74
C GLY A 32 -6.55 3.83 -23.41
N ARG A 33 -5.45 3.55 -22.71
CA ARG A 33 -5.50 2.87 -21.39
C ARG A 33 -5.94 3.77 -20.23
N TYR A 34 -5.79 5.08 -20.41
CA TYR A 34 -6.18 6.06 -19.41
C TYR A 34 -6.64 7.36 -20.08
N SER A 35 -7.36 8.18 -19.32
CA SER A 35 -7.58 9.59 -19.60
C SER A 35 -7.41 10.41 -18.33
N ILE A 36 -6.95 11.64 -18.48
CA ILE A 36 -6.85 12.62 -17.40
C ILE A 36 -7.82 13.75 -17.72
N GLU A 37 -8.69 14.06 -16.77
CA GLU A 37 -9.65 15.16 -16.87
C GLU A 37 -9.41 16.14 -15.72
N GLU A 38 -9.32 17.44 -16.04
CA GLU A 38 -9.32 18.50 -15.04
C GLU A 38 -10.72 19.09 -14.93
N VAL A 39 -11.32 19.01 -13.73
CA VAL A 39 -12.69 19.51 -13.49
C VAL A 39 -12.77 20.10 -12.09
N ASP A 40 -13.09 21.40 -12.00
CA ASP A 40 -13.38 22.12 -10.75
C ASP A 40 -12.32 21.99 -9.63
N GLY A 41 -11.03 22.08 -10.03
CA GLY A 41 -9.89 21.94 -9.11
C GLY A 41 -9.54 20.49 -8.77
N TRP A 42 -9.99 19.53 -9.57
CA TRP A 42 -9.66 18.12 -9.46
C TRP A 42 -8.96 17.61 -10.71
N GLU A 43 -7.91 16.81 -10.53
CA GLU A 43 -7.37 15.92 -11.54
C GLU A 43 -7.96 14.52 -11.38
N LYS A 44 -8.72 14.08 -12.38
CA LYS A 44 -9.32 12.75 -12.44
C LYS A 44 -8.52 11.85 -13.36
N ILE A 45 -7.92 10.81 -12.78
CA ILE A 45 -7.21 9.76 -13.48
C ILE A 45 -8.19 8.61 -13.71
N ILE A 46 -8.61 8.43 -14.96
CA ILE A 46 -9.59 7.42 -15.35
C ILE A 46 -8.85 6.28 -16.03
N THR A 47 -8.92 5.07 -15.47
CA THR A 47 -8.40 3.85 -16.11
C THR A 47 -9.57 2.99 -16.62
N GLU A 48 -9.30 1.77 -17.09
CA GLU A 48 -10.36 0.83 -17.45
C GLU A 48 -11.21 0.42 -16.24
N THR A 49 -10.62 0.31 -15.03
CA THR A 49 -11.28 -0.33 -13.88
C THR A 49 -11.74 0.68 -12.83
N ILE A 50 -10.89 1.65 -12.50
CA ILE A 50 -11.17 2.64 -11.46
C ILE A 50 -10.97 4.05 -11.98
N THR A 51 -11.56 5.00 -11.27
CA THR A 51 -11.17 6.40 -11.36
C THR A 51 -10.61 6.82 -10.01
N VAL A 52 -9.50 7.55 -10.05
CA VAL A 52 -8.90 8.21 -8.88
C VAL A 52 -8.94 9.71 -9.14
N ALA A 53 -9.57 10.46 -8.25
CA ALA A 53 -9.57 11.91 -8.25
C ALA A 53 -8.69 12.43 -7.11
N VAL A 54 -7.84 13.39 -7.45
CA VAL A 54 -6.96 14.11 -6.53
C VAL A 54 -7.17 15.60 -6.70
N PRO A 55 -7.10 16.38 -5.61
CA PRO A 55 -7.18 17.84 -5.73
C PRO A 55 -5.93 18.35 -6.47
N SER A 56 -6.14 19.26 -7.43
CA SER A 56 -5.05 19.93 -8.17
C SER A 56 -4.65 21.26 -7.55
N ASP A 57 -5.39 21.74 -6.55
CA ASP A 57 -5.07 22.91 -5.76
C ASP A 57 -4.21 22.56 -4.53
N SER A 58 -3.66 23.59 -3.86
CA SER A 58 -2.83 23.44 -2.65
C SER A 58 -3.65 23.05 -1.41
N THR A 59 -4.43 22.00 -1.51
CA THR A 59 -5.22 21.43 -0.42
C THR A 59 -4.52 20.23 0.20
N ILE A 60 -5.15 19.63 1.21
CA ILE A 60 -4.61 18.47 1.90
C ILE A 60 -4.49 17.28 0.95
N PRO A 61 -3.43 16.45 1.05
CA PRO A 61 -3.33 15.23 0.28
C PRO A 61 -4.52 14.31 0.57
N MET A 62 -5.33 14.08 -0.46
CA MET A 62 -6.48 13.19 -0.39
C MET A 62 -6.72 12.48 -1.71
N PHE A 63 -7.38 11.32 -1.61
CA PHE A 63 -7.75 10.48 -2.73
C PHE A 63 -9.23 10.18 -2.65
N ILE A 64 -9.94 10.44 -3.73
CA ILE A 64 -11.30 9.94 -3.92
C ILE A 64 -11.24 8.90 -5.03
N TRP A 65 -11.75 7.69 -4.79
CA TRP A 65 -11.74 6.65 -5.80
C TRP A 65 -13.05 5.88 -5.83
N TRP A 66 -13.36 5.34 -7.01
CA TRP A 66 -14.54 4.51 -7.22
C TRP A 66 -14.31 3.52 -8.36
N TYR A 67 -15.20 2.53 -8.42
CA TYR A 67 -15.23 1.56 -9.50
C TYR A 67 -15.98 2.12 -10.69
N ASN A 68 -15.42 2.06 -11.91
CA ASN A 68 -16.01 2.75 -13.06
C ASN A 68 -17.40 2.24 -13.46
N ASN A 69 -17.69 0.95 -13.23
CA ASN A 69 -19.00 0.38 -13.52
C ASN A 69 -20.03 0.62 -12.39
N ASP A 70 -19.62 1.20 -11.25
CA ASP A 70 -20.49 1.62 -10.16
C ASP A 70 -19.94 2.89 -9.49
N ASN A 71 -20.27 4.05 -10.04
CA ASN A 71 -19.91 5.36 -9.50
C ASN A 71 -20.91 5.89 -8.46
N SER A 72 -21.86 5.07 -8.01
CA SER A 72 -22.83 5.51 -7.00
C SER A 72 -22.23 5.57 -5.60
N ILE A 73 -21.03 4.99 -5.39
CA ILE A 73 -20.27 5.11 -4.15
C ILE A 73 -18.84 5.54 -4.42
N LEU A 74 -18.43 6.54 -3.64
CA LEU A 74 -17.08 7.07 -3.61
C LEU A 74 -16.44 6.67 -2.29
N TYR A 75 -15.20 6.20 -2.38
CA TYR A 75 -14.33 5.99 -1.23
C TYR A 75 -13.37 7.17 -1.15
N VAL A 76 -13.06 7.60 0.08
CA VAL A 76 -12.26 8.79 0.32
C VAL A 76 -11.21 8.46 1.37
N ALA A 77 -9.97 8.86 1.11
CA ALA A 77 -8.88 8.80 2.07
C ALA A 77 -8.24 10.19 2.18
N LYS A 78 -8.23 10.75 3.38
CA LYS A 78 -7.61 12.04 3.67
C LYS A 78 -6.48 11.84 4.66
N TYR A 79 -5.27 12.22 4.29
CA TYR A 79 -4.15 12.24 5.23
C TYR A 79 -4.26 13.49 6.10
N GLU A 80 -4.47 13.31 7.40
CA GLU A 80 -4.74 14.40 8.35
C GLU A 80 -3.44 15.04 8.85
N GLY A 81 -2.39 14.25 9.07
CA GLY A 81 -1.16 14.76 9.65
C GLY A 81 -0.24 13.71 10.23
N LEU A 82 0.86 14.19 10.81
CA LEU A 82 1.85 13.40 11.54
C LEU A 82 1.86 13.83 13.00
N ALA A 83 1.83 12.86 13.92
CA ALA A 83 1.89 13.11 15.36
C ALA A 83 3.04 12.35 16.02
N GLU A 84 3.74 12.99 16.95
CA GLU A 84 4.62 12.25 17.87
C GLU A 84 3.81 11.65 19.03
N ALA A 85 4.00 10.36 19.27
CA ALA A 85 3.48 9.66 20.43
C ALA A 85 4.65 9.12 21.24
N TRP A 86 4.62 9.32 22.56
CA TRP A 86 5.63 8.81 23.47
C TRP A 86 5.00 7.75 24.34
N LEU A 87 5.37 6.49 24.08
CA LEU A 87 4.84 5.32 24.77
C LEU A 87 5.82 4.89 25.85
N PHE A 88 5.34 4.43 27.00
CA PHE A 88 6.21 3.83 28.02
C PHE A 88 6.46 2.35 27.72
N THR A 89 7.60 1.80 28.12
CA THR A 89 7.96 0.40 27.83
C THR A 89 6.85 -0.55 28.29
N SER A 90 6.30 -1.34 27.34
CA SER A 90 5.12 -2.24 27.43
C SER A 90 3.79 -1.69 26.89
N GLU A 91 3.71 -0.41 26.58
CA GLU A 91 2.50 0.18 26.03
C GLU A 91 2.32 -0.15 24.53
N GLN A 92 1.14 -0.64 24.18
CA GLN A 92 0.66 -0.60 22.79
C GLN A 92 0.16 0.80 22.44
N PHE A 93 0.24 1.17 21.17
CA PHE A 93 -0.32 2.43 20.72
C PHE A 93 -1.86 2.39 20.86
N SER A 94 -2.42 3.54 21.21
CA SER A 94 -3.83 3.86 21.02
C SER A 94 -3.92 5.35 20.76
N HIS A 95 -4.91 5.76 19.96
CA HIS A 95 -5.10 7.16 19.59
C HIS A 95 -5.24 8.10 20.82
N ALA A 96 -5.76 7.59 21.94
CA ALA A 96 -5.87 8.33 23.20
C ALA A 96 -4.52 8.71 23.82
N LYS A 97 -3.42 8.13 23.33
CA LYS A 97 -2.04 8.40 23.77
C LYS A 97 -1.35 9.47 22.94
N LEU A 98 -2.00 10.04 21.92
CA LEU A 98 -1.48 11.24 21.27
C LEU A 98 -1.45 12.41 22.26
N PHE A 99 -0.44 13.27 22.17
CA PHE A 99 -0.42 14.51 22.95
C PHE A 99 -1.46 15.48 22.41
N VAL A 100 -2.07 16.26 23.31
CA VAL A 100 -2.98 17.34 22.98
C VAL A 100 -2.29 18.65 23.26
N ASP A 101 -1.81 19.32 22.20
CA ASP A 101 -0.96 20.52 22.32
C ASP A 101 -1.54 21.60 23.25
N ASN A 102 -2.87 21.75 23.30
CA ASN A 102 -3.54 22.75 24.15
C ASN A 102 -3.53 22.44 25.66
N LYS A 103 -3.24 21.20 26.06
CA LYS A 103 -3.08 20.81 27.47
C LYS A 103 -1.68 21.11 28.01
N GLY A 104 -0.72 21.34 27.11
CA GLY A 104 0.68 21.57 27.43
C GLY A 104 1.43 20.28 27.70
N PHE A 105 2.60 20.15 27.08
CA PHE A 105 3.44 18.96 27.16
C PHE A 105 3.81 18.57 28.59
N THR A 106 4.30 19.51 29.41
CA THR A 106 4.75 19.21 30.79
C THR A 106 3.67 18.54 31.64
N TYR A 107 2.43 19.04 31.57
CA TYR A 107 1.33 18.47 32.33
C TYR A 107 1.04 17.04 31.88
N GLU A 108 0.89 16.82 30.57
CA GLU A 108 0.62 15.48 30.04
C GLU A 108 1.75 14.51 30.33
N PHE A 109 3.00 14.94 30.16
CA PHE A 109 4.18 14.15 30.46
C PHE A 109 4.20 13.69 31.91
N ILE A 110 4.03 14.61 32.87
CA ILE A 110 4.07 14.28 34.30
C ILE A 110 2.95 13.31 34.68
N VAL A 111 1.73 13.55 34.20
CA VAL A 111 0.58 12.67 34.48
C VAL A 111 0.86 11.25 33.99
N ARG A 112 1.37 11.10 32.77
CA ARG A 112 1.66 9.79 32.19
C ARG A 112 2.89 9.12 32.81
N ALA A 113 3.94 9.89 33.14
CA ALA A 113 5.11 9.35 33.83
C ALA A 113 4.74 8.85 35.22
N ASN A 114 3.92 9.61 35.97
CA ASN A 114 3.42 9.21 37.28
C ASN A 114 2.56 7.94 37.22
N SER A 115 1.71 7.79 36.20
CA SER A 115 0.94 6.56 36.01
C SER A 115 1.80 5.33 35.72
N HIS A 116 3.06 5.55 35.31
CA HIS A 116 4.07 4.50 35.08
C HIS A 116 5.10 4.40 36.22
N GLY A 117 4.75 4.87 37.42
CA GLY A 117 5.53 4.65 38.64
C GLY A 117 6.71 5.61 38.82
N TRP A 118 6.85 6.62 37.95
CA TRP A 118 7.72 7.75 38.25
C TRP A 118 7.15 8.54 39.43
N MET A 119 7.98 8.92 40.39
CA MET A 119 7.61 9.84 41.45
C MET A 119 8.56 11.02 41.35
N GLU A 120 8.02 12.24 41.25
CA GLU A 120 8.84 13.45 41.16
C GLU A 120 9.81 13.52 42.35
N THR A 121 11.10 13.34 42.08
CA THR A 121 12.14 13.22 43.11
C THR A 121 12.73 14.57 43.50
N SER A 122 12.67 15.57 42.61
CA SER A 122 13.26 16.90 42.86
C SER A 122 12.66 18.02 42.00
N GLY A 123 12.52 19.21 42.58
CA GLY A 123 12.13 20.42 41.84
C GLY A 123 13.16 20.85 40.78
N PHE A 124 14.37 20.31 40.81
CA PHE A 124 15.39 20.51 39.77
C PHE A 124 15.03 19.79 38.47
N VAL A 125 14.57 18.53 38.55
CA VAL A 125 14.09 17.77 37.38
C VAL A 125 12.87 18.46 36.76
N LEU A 126 11.92 18.92 37.58
CA LEU A 126 10.76 19.66 37.08
C LEU A 126 11.16 20.96 36.35
N LYS A 127 12.13 21.71 36.90
CA LYS A 127 12.67 22.89 36.23
C LYS A 127 13.26 22.53 34.86
N LYS A 128 14.01 21.43 34.76
CA LYS A 128 14.61 20.95 33.52
C LYS A 128 13.57 20.47 32.50
N ILE A 129 12.51 19.81 32.94
CA ILE A 129 11.36 19.45 32.07
C ILE A 129 10.70 20.71 31.51
N ASN A 130 10.50 21.75 32.33
CA ASN A 130 9.95 23.03 31.87
C ASN A 130 10.89 23.74 30.87
N GLU A 131 12.20 23.73 31.13
CA GLU A 131 13.21 24.24 30.19
C GLU A 131 13.13 23.52 28.83
N ALA A 132 13.06 22.18 28.87
CA ALA A 132 12.94 21.35 27.68
C ALA A 132 11.62 21.60 26.91
N SER A 133 10.51 21.77 27.62
CA SER A 133 9.20 22.03 27.00
C SER A 133 9.17 23.31 26.15
N ASN A 134 10.02 24.30 26.45
CA ASN A 134 10.03 25.57 25.72
C ASN A 134 10.70 25.49 24.34
N ILE A 135 11.41 24.40 24.05
CA ILE A 135 12.10 24.20 22.77
C ILE A 135 11.43 23.16 21.88
N LEU A 136 10.35 22.53 22.35
CA LEU A 136 9.59 21.54 21.60
C LEU A 136 8.67 22.25 20.60
N HIS A 137 8.56 21.71 19.39
CA HIS A 137 7.49 22.09 18.48
C HIS A 137 6.18 21.41 18.89
N PRO A 138 5.02 21.82 18.34
CA PRO A 138 3.77 21.09 18.57
C PRO A 138 3.91 19.61 18.23
N PHE A 139 3.24 18.73 18.97
CA PHE A 139 3.32 17.28 18.78
C PHE A 139 2.53 16.79 17.58
N PHE A 140 1.61 17.61 17.04
CA PHE A 140 0.85 17.30 15.83
C PHE A 140 1.13 18.31 14.72
N PHE A 141 1.63 17.81 13.59
CA PHE A 141 1.67 18.54 12.33
C PHE A 141 0.44 18.20 11.49
N SER A 142 -0.49 19.15 11.40
CA SER A 142 -1.69 19.02 10.56
C SER A 142 -1.35 19.30 9.10
N PHE A 143 -1.68 18.38 8.19
CA PHE A 143 -1.43 18.58 6.76
C PHE A 143 -2.22 19.75 6.17
N SER A 144 -3.32 20.17 6.78
CA SER A 144 -4.07 21.39 6.41
C SER A 144 -3.33 22.70 6.66
N GLN A 145 -2.28 22.66 7.48
CA GLN A 145 -1.40 23.79 7.70
C GLN A 145 -0.26 23.84 6.67
N GLY A 146 -0.06 22.77 5.90
CA GLY A 146 0.88 22.72 4.80
C GLY A 146 0.29 23.29 3.51
N ASN A 147 1.15 23.84 2.66
CA ASN A 147 0.90 24.03 1.25
C ASN A 147 1.51 22.83 0.51
N TRP A 148 0.69 22.18 -0.31
CA TRP A 148 1.07 20.99 -1.04
C TRP A 148 1.10 21.28 -2.53
N GLU A 149 2.12 20.74 -3.20
CA GLU A 149 2.25 20.76 -4.65
C GLU A 149 1.94 19.36 -5.19
N LEU A 150 0.98 19.28 -6.12
CA LEU A 150 0.77 18.10 -6.94
C LEU A 150 1.71 18.15 -8.14
N THR A 151 2.56 17.15 -8.30
CA THR A 151 3.42 17.04 -9.47
C THR A 151 2.60 16.64 -10.69
N PRO A 152 3.05 16.97 -11.92
CA PRO A 152 2.42 16.45 -13.12
C PRO A 152 2.27 14.92 -13.07
N ILE A 153 1.19 14.41 -13.65
CA ILE A 153 1.01 12.97 -13.85
C ILE A 153 1.92 12.53 -15.00
N GLU A 154 2.85 11.65 -14.68
CA GLU A 154 3.85 11.14 -15.59
C GLU A 154 3.66 9.64 -15.86
N GLU A 155 4.05 9.20 -17.05
CA GLU A 155 3.91 7.82 -17.48
C GLU A 155 5.03 6.92 -16.94
N ILE A 156 4.66 5.76 -16.41
CA ILE A 156 5.59 4.69 -16.07
C ILE A 156 5.76 3.80 -17.30
N ARG A 157 7.00 3.68 -17.79
CA ARG A 157 7.35 2.84 -18.93
C ARG A 157 8.33 1.74 -18.54
N ALA A 158 8.12 0.55 -19.10
CA ALA A 158 9.10 -0.53 -19.09
C ALA A 158 10.33 -0.16 -19.93
N GLU A 159 11.43 -0.92 -19.78
CA GLU A 159 12.64 -0.78 -20.61
C GLU A 159 12.38 -0.90 -22.12
N ASP A 160 11.40 -1.71 -22.54
CA ASP A 160 11.02 -1.87 -23.95
C ASP A 160 10.12 -0.72 -24.49
N GLY A 161 9.83 0.27 -23.63
CA GLY A 161 8.98 1.41 -23.94
C GLY A 161 7.49 1.18 -23.69
N THR A 162 7.07 -0.02 -23.29
CA THR A 162 5.66 -0.34 -22.98
C THR A 162 5.17 0.53 -21.83
N LEU A 163 4.01 1.15 -22.00
CA LEU A 163 3.35 1.94 -20.96
C LEU A 163 2.64 0.99 -19.99
N VAL A 164 2.98 1.07 -18.70
CA VAL A 164 2.53 0.13 -17.68
C VAL A 164 1.76 0.78 -16.52
N GLY A 165 1.83 2.10 -16.40
CA GLY A 165 1.13 2.82 -15.35
C GLY A 165 1.40 4.32 -15.36
N LEU A 166 0.99 4.98 -14.29
CA LEU A 166 1.13 6.41 -14.04
C LEU A 166 1.76 6.65 -12.67
N ALA A 167 2.52 7.72 -12.54
CA ALA A 167 3.10 8.20 -11.30
C ALA A 167 2.90 9.71 -11.13
N PHE A 168 2.72 10.14 -9.89
CA PHE A 168 2.61 11.54 -9.49
C PHE A 168 2.90 11.63 -7.99
N ALA A 169 3.10 12.82 -7.43
CA ALA A 169 3.34 12.98 -6.01
C ALA A 169 2.68 14.23 -5.43
N PHE A 170 2.37 14.18 -4.14
CA PHE A 170 2.18 15.38 -3.32
C PHE A 170 3.47 15.69 -2.59
N ILE A 171 3.93 16.93 -2.67
CA ILE A 171 5.13 17.42 -1.99
C ILE A 171 4.70 18.54 -1.04
N LEU A 172 5.07 18.43 0.24
CA LEU A 172 4.90 19.54 1.18
C LEU A 172 5.92 20.62 0.82
N THR A 173 5.50 21.78 0.34
CA THR A 173 6.41 22.84 -0.12
C THR A 173 6.60 23.95 0.91
N ASP A 174 5.60 24.20 1.75
CA ASP A 174 5.62 25.28 2.75
C ASP A 174 4.69 24.94 3.93
N SER A 175 5.00 25.43 5.13
CA SER A 175 4.18 25.27 6.33
C SER A 175 3.75 26.63 6.89
N LYS A 176 2.44 26.81 7.10
CA LYS A 176 1.88 28.01 7.76
C LYS A 176 2.34 28.16 9.22
N ASN A 177 2.85 27.09 9.83
CA ASN A 177 3.43 27.10 11.16
C ASN A 177 4.95 26.93 11.05
N SER A 178 5.69 27.99 11.40
CA SER A 178 7.16 28.04 11.30
C SER A 178 7.87 26.98 12.14
N SER A 179 7.21 26.44 13.17
CA SER A 179 7.74 25.34 13.97
C SER A 179 8.00 24.07 13.14
N PHE A 180 7.35 23.96 11.97
CA PHE A 180 7.45 22.82 11.05
C PHE A 180 8.16 23.16 9.73
N GLU A 181 8.87 24.28 9.63
CA GLU A 181 9.71 24.60 8.45
C GLU A 181 10.69 23.47 8.10
N PHE A 182 11.12 22.68 9.09
CA PHE A 182 11.99 21.53 8.86
C PHE A 182 11.34 20.42 8.02
N ALA A 183 10.01 20.36 7.94
CA ALA A 183 9.27 19.34 7.21
C ALA A 183 9.09 19.69 5.72
N GLU A 184 9.29 20.95 5.34
CA GLU A 184 9.18 21.44 3.97
C GLU A 184 10.19 20.73 3.05
N GLY A 185 9.71 20.22 1.91
CA GLY A 185 10.45 19.38 0.98
C GLY A 185 10.81 17.99 1.51
N ASN A 186 10.48 17.68 2.76
CA ASN A 186 10.89 16.46 3.44
C ASN A 186 9.74 15.46 3.67
N ILE A 187 8.50 15.85 3.37
CA ILE A 187 7.34 14.96 3.37
C ILE A 187 6.79 14.87 1.95
N ILE A 188 6.82 13.65 1.40
CA ILE A 188 6.37 13.35 0.03
C ILE A 188 5.43 12.15 0.06
N ILE A 189 4.35 12.23 -0.70
CA ILE A 189 3.41 11.12 -0.93
C ILE A 189 3.46 10.81 -2.42
N ARG A 190 4.29 9.84 -2.79
CA ARG A 190 4.46 9.41 -4.19
C ARG A 190 3.46 8.33 -4.53
N ASN A 191 2.73 8.47 -5.62
CA ASN A 191 1.66 7.57 -6.00
C ASN A 191 1.99 6.85 -7.31
N LYS A 192 1.54 5.60 -7.42
CA LYS A 192 1.69 4.76 -8.61
C LYS A 192 0.38 4.02 -8.86
N LEU A 193 -0.08 4.07 -10.11
CA LEU A 193 -1.25 3.35 -10.56
C LEU A 193 -0.85 2.49 -11.77
N PHE A 194 -0.97 1.18 -11.65
CA PHE A 194 -0.64 0.26 -12.74
C PHE A 194 -1.88 -0.13 -13.52
N PHE A 195 -1.74 -0.29 -14.83
CA PHE A 195 -2.87 -0.65 -15.71
C PHE A 195 -3.12 -2.15 -15.82
N ASP A 196 -2.15 -2.95 -15.38
CA ASP A 196 -2.24 -4.41 -15.31
C ASP A 196 -1.82 -4.86 -13.91
N PRO A 197 -2.22 -6.05 -13.45
CA PRO A 197 -1.72 -6.61 -12.21
C PRO A 197 -0.20 -6.81 -12.28
N VAL A 198 0.49 -6.40 -11.22
CA VAL A 198 1.95 -6.39 -11.14
C VAL A 198 2.41 -7.14 -9.91
N MET A 199 3.38 -8.04 -10.07
CA MET A 199 4.11 -8.64 -8.96
C MET A 199 5.20 -7.68 -8.52
N MET A 200 5.07 -7.17 -7.30
CA MET A 200 6.06 -6.34 -6.65
C MET A 200 6.91 -7.18 -5.71
N GLN A 201 8.24 -7.11 -5.85
CA GLN A 201 9.14 -7.65 -4.85
C GLN A 201 9.37 -6.60 -3.76
N VAL A 202 8.88 -6.89 -2.55
CA VAL A 202 9.10 -6.08 -1.36
C VAL A 202 9.90 -6.92 -0.36
N GLU A 203 11.18 -6.59 -0.21
CA GLU A 203 12.15 -7.36 0.59
C GLU A 203 12.28 -8.84 0.20
N LYS A 204 11.62 -9.72 0.97
CA LYS A 204 11.57 -11.18 0.82
C LYS A 204 10.17 -11.68 0.42
N ASN A 205 9.20 -10.79 0.33
CA ASN A 205 7.82 -11.10 0.03
C ASN A 205 7.48 -10.65 -1.39
N GLU A 206 6.67 -11.46 -2.07
CA GLU A 206 6.08 -11.10 -3.35
C GLU A 206 4.65 -10.65 -3.08
N VAL A 207 4.33 -9.42 -3.47
CA VAL A 207 3.01 -8.83 -3.33
C VAL A 207 2.45 -8.59 -4.72
N ILE A 208 1.23 -9.05 -4.97
CA ILE A 208 0.54 -8.78 -6.23
C ILE A 208 -0.30 -7.51 -6.04
N LEU A 209 0.02 -6.47 -6.80
CA LEU A 209 -0.78 -5.26 -6.90
C LEU A 209 -1.82 -5.45 -7.99
N SER A 210 -3.07 -5.11 -7.68
CA SER A 210 -4.14 -5.14 -8.66
C SER A 210 -4.07 -3.93 -9.60
N LYS A 211 -4.65 -4.04 -10.80
CA LYS A 211 -4.90 -2.89 -11.69
C LYS A 211 -5.90 -1.87 -11.11
N ALA A 212 -6.58 -2.24 -10.02
CA ALA A 212 -7.57 -1.45 -9.30
C ALA A 212 -7.03 -0.86 -7.99
N GLU A 213 -5.70 -0.70 -7.89
CA GLU A 213 -4.98 -0.28 -6.69
C GLU A 213 -4.05 0.90 -6.98
N LEU A 214 -4.25 1.99 -6.23
CA LEU A 214 -3.31 3.10 -6.15
C LEU A 214 -2.35 2.83 -4.99
N LYS A 215 -1.08 2.64 -5.31
CA LYS A 215 -0.02 2.50 -4.30
C LYS A 215 0.58 3.85 -3.98
N SER A 216 0.73 4.17 -2.71
CA SER A 216 1.37 5.39 -2.22
C SER A 216 2.64 5.02 -1.45
N ASP A 217 3.75 5.71 -1.71
CA ASP A 217 4.94 5.69 -0.88
C ASP A 217 4.96 7.00 -0.05
N ILE A 218 4.76 6.86 1.25
CA ILE A 218 4.94 7.93 2.24
C ILE A 218 6.43 8.01 2.56
N ILE A 219 7.03 9.15 2.21
CA ILE A 219 8.45 9.42 2.42
C ILE A 219 8.57 10.55 3.44
N ILE A 220 9.24 10.28 4.55
CA ILE A 220 9.47 11.25 5.63
C ILE A 220 10.97 11.31 5.88
N SER A 221 11.59 12.43 5.52
CA SER A 221 13.00 12.71 5.75
C SER A 221 13.17 13.78 6.82
N ASN A 222 14.35 13.85 7.44
CA ASN A 222 14.76 14.98 8.27
C ASN A 222 13.72 15.41 9.34
N TRP A 223 12.93 14.46 9.84
CA TRP A 223 11.96 14.73 10.90
C TRP A 223 12.73 15.15 12.16
N LYS A 224 12.50 16.37 12.65
CA LYS A 224 13.04 16.81 13.92
C LYS A 224 12.19 16.20 15.02
N TRP A 225 12.79 15.38 15.86
CA TRP A 225 12.07 14.73 16.95
C TRP A 225 12.06 15.63 18.18
N ASN A 226 10.88 15.89 18.72
CA ASN A 226 10.75 16.47 20.06
C ASN A 226 11.44 15.60 21.12
N TYR A 227 11.42 14.27 20.91
CA TYR A 227 12.11 13.32 21.78
C TYR A 227 13.61 13.65 21.92
N ASP A 228 14.30 13.90 20.80
CA ASP A 228 15.74 14.20 20.81
C ASP A 228 16.04 15.52 21.53
N ALA A 229 15.22 16.54 21.28
CA ALA A 229 15.34 17.85 21.92
C ALA A 229 15.10 17.76 23.44
N PHE A 230 14.08 17.00 23.85
CA PHE A 230 13.72 16.81 25.25
C PHE A 230 14.82 16.09 26.03
N PHE A 231 15.21 14.90 25.56
CA PHE A 231 16.24 14.09 26.21
C PHE A 231 17.63 14.75 26.14
N GLY A 232 17.94 15.46 25.05
CA GLY A 232 19.16 16.26 24.95
C GLY A 232 19.25 17.38 25.99
N THR A 233 18.12 18.00 26.33
CA THR A 233 18.05 19.07 27.36
C THR A 233 18.16 18.53 28.78
N LEU A 234 17.59 17.34 29.02
CA LEU A 234 17.68 16.67 30.32
C LEU A 234 19.09 16.15 30.62
N GLY A 235 19.84 15.71 29.59
CA GLY A 235 21.16 15.13 29.77
C GLY A 235 21.10 13.89 30.68
N GLU A 236 21.97 13.83 31.68
CA GLU A 236 22.04 12.70 32.63
C GLU A 236 20.77 12.53 33.47
N LEU A 237 19.93 13.57 33.62
CA LEU A 237 18.67 13.44 34.36
C LEU A 237 17.65 12.55 33.65
N SER A 238 17.86 12.27 32.36
CA SER A 238 16.99 11.36 31.62
C SER A 238 16.94 9.95 32.20
N TYR A 239 18.00 9.50 32.90
CA TYR A 239 18.03 8.19 33.55
C TYR A 239 17.11 8.09 34.76
N GLU A 240 16.59 9.21 35.29
CA GLU A 240 15.60 9.22 36.36
C GLU A 240 14.16 9.04 35.84
N LEU A 241 13.96 9.16 34.52
CA LEU A 241 12.66 9.02 33.91
C LEU A 241 12.38 7.54 33.56
N PRO A 242 11.11 7.12 33.57
CA PRO A 242 10.72 5.83 33.00
C PRO A 242 11.10 5.80 31.51
N GLU A 243 11.40 4.61 31.00
CA GLU A 243 11.81 4.43 29.61
C GLU A 243 10.66 4.78 28.66
N ILE A 244 11.00 5.55 27.63
CA ILE A 244 10.08 6.10 26.64
C ILE A 244 10.48 5.61 25.25
N VAL A 245 9.48 5.13 24.51
CA VAL A 245 9.58 4.68 23.13
C VAL A 245 8.86 5.70 22.24
N PRO A 246 9.59 6.61 21.58
CA PRO A 246 8.99 7.57 20.66
C PRO A 246 8.52 6.90 19.38
N ARG A 247 7.35 7.33 18.89
CA ARG A 247 6.69 6.88 17.67
C ARG A 247 6.25 8.07 16.84
N LEU A 248 6.26 7.92 15.53
CA LEU A 248 5.63 8.87 14.61
C LEU A 248 4.37 8.23 14.05
N VAL A 249 3.25 8.94 14.11
CA VAL A 249 1.93 8.41 13.75
C VAL A 249 1.36 9.18 12.58
N LEU A 250 1.21 8.52 11.43
CA LEU A 250 0.44 9.06 10.31
C LEU A 250 -1.04 8.79 10.54
N SER A 251 -1.82 9.85 10.61
CA SER A 251 -3.27 9.78 10.82
C SER A 251 -4.00 10.03 9.50
N SER A 252 -5.01 9.21 9.21
CA SER A 252 -5.89 9.39 8.06
C SER A 252 -7.34 9.16 8.44
N THR A 253 -8.24 9.86 7.75
CA THR A 253 -9.69 9.59 7.81
C THR A 253 -10.13 8.91 6.53
N LEU A 254 -10.94 7.86 6.67
CA LEU A 254 -11.57 7.14 5.58
C LEU A 254 -13.08 7.39 5.59
N ASN A 255 -13.61 7.87 4.47
CA ASN A 255 -15.05 8.08 4.29
C ASN A 255 -15.59 7.27 3.12
N ILE A 256 -16.89 6.98 3.19
CA ILE A 256 -17.65 6.35 2.12
C ILE A 256 -18.86 7.23 1.88
N ARG A 257 -19.08 7.64 0.62
CA ARG A 257 -20.14 8.58 0.25
C ARG A 257 -21.04 7.96 -0.81
N SER A 258 -22.35 8.05 -0.61
CA SER A 258 -23.33 7.80 -1.67
C SER A 258 -23.48 9.03 -2.57
N VAL A 259 -23.57 8.80 -3.87
CA VAL A 259 -23.82 9.81 -4.90
C VAL A 259 -25.30 9.89 -5.28
N ASP A 260 -26.19 9.07 -4.69
CA ASP A 260 -27.62 8.93 -5.05
C ASP A 260 -28.31 10.25 -5.48
N GLY A 261 -28.53 10.41 -6.79
CA GLY A 261 -29.24 11.54 -7.40
C GLY A 261 -28.48 12.88 -7.43
N ARG A 262 -27.18 12.88 -7.14
CA ARG A 262 -26.29 14.06 -7.15
C ARG A 262 -25.21 13.92 -8.21
N GLU A 263 -24.55 15.01 -8.56
CA GLU A 263 -23.34 14.94 -9.38
C GLU A 263 -22.16 14.48 -8.53
N VAL A 264 -21.29 13.65 -9.11
CA VAL A 264 -20.08 13.15 -8.42
C VAL A 264 -19.22 14.32 -7.92
N ILE A 265 -19.14 15.40 -8.71
CA ILE A 265 -18.33 16.57 -8.39
C ILE A 265 -18.82 17.30 -7.13
N ASP A 266 -20.13 17.35 -6.89
CA ASP A 266 -20.69 17.97 -5.68
C ASP A 266 -20.22 17.23 -4.42
N VAL A 267 -20.23 15.89 -4.48
CA VAL A 267 -19.77 15.04 -3.37
C VAL A 267 -18.27 15.20 -3.14
N MET A 268 -17.49 15.30 -4.21
CA MET A 268 -16.05 15.54 -4.14
C MET A 268 -15.76 16.89 -3.45
N ASN A 269 -16.45 17.95 -3.86
CA ASN A 269 -16.30 19.28 -3.27
C ASN A 269 -16.73 19.34 -1.79
N GLU A 270 -17.84 18.68 -1.43
CA GLU A 270 -18.23 18.53 -0.02
C GLU A 270 -17.12 17.88 0.82
N GLU A 271 -16.43 16.87 0.27
CA GLU A 271 -15.31 16.22 0.94
C GLU A 271 -14.10 17.16 1.05
N ARG A 272 -13.69 17.83 -0.03
CA ARG A 272 -12.59 18.82 0.02
C ARG A 272 -12.85 19.89 1.08
N ASP A 273 -14.07 20.41 1.13
CA ASP A 273 -14.45 21.53 2.01
C ASP A 273 -14.77 21.08 3.46
N GLY A 274 -14.71 19.77 3.74
CA GLY A 274 -14.99 19.22 5.06
C GLY A 274 -16.47 19.30 5.47
N ILE A 275 -17.38 19.45 4.50
CA ILE A 275 -18.81 19.57 4.73
C ILE A 275 -19.39 18.17 4.97
N THR A 276 -19.80 17.93 6.22
CA THR A 276 -20.58 16.74 6.61
C THR A 276 -22.07 17.05 6.45
N SER A 277 -22.61 16.84 5.26
CA SER A 277 -24.06 16.91 5.04
C SER A 277 -24.75 15.77 5.82
N VAL A 278 -25.66 16.11 6.72
CA VAL A 278 -26.39 15.19 7.63
C VAL A 278 -27.14 14.06 6.88
N SER A 279 -27.35 14.20 5.57
CA SER A 279 -28.04 13.26 4.70
C SER A 279 -27.15 12.20 4.02
N SER A 280 -25.81 12.34 4.00
CA SER A 280 -24.94 11.51 3.15
C SER A 280 -24.36 10.25 3.80
N GLN A 281 -24.33 10.17 5.14
CA GLN A 281 -23.91 8.97 5.89
C GLN A 281 -25.08 8.15 6.45
N THR A 282 -26.29 8.71 6.50
CA THR A 282 -27.41 8.14 7.27
C THR A 282 -28.13 6.95 6.61
N SER A 283 -27.77 6.56 5.38
CA SER A 283 -28.40 5.44 4.66
C SER A 283 -27.50 4.23 4.36
N LEU A 284 -26.17 4.35 4.50
CA LEU A 284 -25.24 3.29 4.15
C LEU A 284 -24.86 2.45 5.38
N GLU A 285 -25.26 1.18 5.38
CA GLU A 285 -24.74 0.20 6.34
C GLU A 285 -23.32 -0.20 5.92
N VAL A 286 -22.33 0.48 6.50
CA VAL A 286 -20.90 0.24 6.28
C VAL A 286 -20.38 -0.79 7.26
N ARG A 287 -19.74 -1.83 6.73
CA ARG A 287 -19.00 -2.82 7.53
C ARG A 287 -17.53 -2.78 7.17
N ILE A 288 -16.68 -2.80 8.17
CA ILE A 288 -15.23 -2.83 8.02
C ILE A 288 -14.77 -4.24 8.31
N ARG A 289 -14.06 -4.86 7.36
CA ARG A 289 -13.42 -6.16 7.55
C ARG A 289 -11.91 -5.98 7.62
N VAL A 290 -11.28 -6.55 8.65
CA VAL A 290 -9.82 -6.60 8.82
C VAL A 290 -9.46 -8.03 9.24
N GLY A 291 -8.89 -8.80 8.31
CA GLY A 291 -8.75 -10.24 8.47
C GLY A 291 -10.10 -10.91 8.76
N ASP A 292 -10.17 -11.71 9.83
CA ASP A 292 -11.40 -12.39 10.24
C ASP A 292 -12.36 -11.51 11.07
N ARG A 293 -11.95 -10.28 11.42
CA ARG A 293 -12.75 -9.38 12.25
C ARG A 293 -13.61 -8.48 11.37
N THR A 294 -14.87 -8.29 11.78
CA THR A 294 -15.80 -7.35 11.11
C THR A 294 -16.40 -6.39 12.14
N ILE A 295 -16.41 -5.09 11.85
CA ILE A 295 -16.99 -4.03 12.67
C ILE A 295 -18.02 -3.25 11.85
N VAL A 296 -19.10 -2.78 12.48
CA VAL A 296 -20.09 -1.92 11.84
C VAL A 296 -19.79 -0.46 12.20
N VAL A 297 -19.65 0.43 11.22
CA VAL A 297 -19.39 1.87 11.45
C VAL A 297 -20.70 2.61 11.70
N GLY A 298 -20.69 3.62 12.58
CA GLY A 298 -21.82 4.54 12.74
C GLY A 298 -22.92 4.10 13.72
N ARG A 299 -22.72 3.04 14.51
CA ARG A 299 -23.55 2.76 15.69
C ARG A 299 -22.91 3.44 16.90
N THR A 300 -23.63 4.38 17.49
CA THR A 300 -23.14 5.40 18.44
C THR A 300 -22.68 4.90 19.80
N ASP A 301 -22.82 3.61 20.09
CA ASP A 301 -22.75 3.10 21.46
C ASP A 301 -21.49 2.26 21.74
N GLU A 302 -20.71 1.92 20.69
CA GLU A 302 -19.49 1.11 20.81
C GLU A 302 -18.39 1.70 19.92
N GLU A 303 -17.33 2.24 20.54
CA GLU A 303 -16.08 2.55 19.85
C GLU A 303 -15.28 1.26 19.67
N GLY A 304 -14.79 1.00 18.45
CA GLY A 304 -14.00 -0.18 18.14
C GLY A 304 -12.61 0.19 17.66
N GLU A 305 -11.57 -0.31 18.33
CA GLU A 305 -10.18 -0.20 17.89
C GLU A 305 -9.65 -1.60 17.48
N ILE A 306 -9.15 -1.72 16.25
CA ILE A 306 -8.46 -2.92 15.76
C ILE A 306 -6.99 -2.57 15.54
N VAL A 307 -6.12 -3.26 16.27
CA VAL A 307 -4.67 -3.18 16.08
C VAL A 307 -4.21 -4.31 15.16
N THR A 308 -3.37 -3.99 14.19
CA THR A 308 -2.75 -4.93 13.25
C THR A 308 -1.25 -4.68 13.16
N MET A 309 -0.47 -5.74 13.31
CA MET A 309 1.01 -5.68 13.28
C MET A 309 1.62 -6.76 12.37
N ASN A 310 0.81 -7.62 11.74
CA ASN A 310 1.26 -8.80 11.01
C ASN A 310 0.39 -9.07 9.78
N GLY A 311 0.96 -9.75 8.78
CA GLY A 311 0.33 -9.94 7.47
C GLY A 311 0.29 -8.63 6.68
N LEU A 312 -0.16 -8.65 5.42
CA LEU A 312 -0.50 -7.42 4.69
C LEU A 312 -1.88 -6.96 5.17
N PRO A 313 -2.00 -6.04 6.14
CA PRO A 313 -3.26 -5.77 6.78
C PRO A 313 -4.11 -4.98 5.80
N LYS A 314 -5.21 -5.59 5.37
CA LYS A 314 -6.18 -5.01 4.45
C LYS A 314 -7.46 -4.70 5.21
N LEU A 315 -7.80 -3.41 5.24
CA LEU A 315 -9.07 -2.91 5.70
C LEU A 315 -10.02 -2.81 4.51
N GLU A 316 -11.09 -3.57 4.53
CA GLU A 316 -12.12 -3.54 3.49
C GLU A 316 -13.39 -2.84 3.98
N MET A 317 -13.84 -1.89 3.16
CA MET A 317 -15.03 -1.09 3.33
C MET A 317 -16.18 -1.72 2.54
N LEU A 318 -16.98 -2.55 3.23
CA LEU A 318 -18.10 -3.28 2.65
C LEU A 318 -19.39 -2.46 2.74
N THR A 319 -20.08 -2.31 1.61
CA THR A 319 -21.42 -1.72 1.57
C THR A 319 -22.45 -2.82 1.35
N ARG A 320 -23.53 -2.82 2.14
CA ARG A 320 -24.59 -3.82 2.03
C ARG A 320 -25.18 -3.90 0.61
N GLY A 321 -25.30 -5.13 0.10
CA GLY A 321 -25.89 -5.40 -1.22
C GLY A 321 -24.95 -5.21 -2.40
N ARG A 322 -23.66 -4.93 -2.15
CA ARG A 322 -22.64 -4.75 -3.20
C ARG A 322 -21.59 -5.84 -3.14
N THR A 323 -21.01 -6.13 -4.31
CA THR A 323 -19.94 -7.12 -4.51
C THR A 323 -18.55 -6.48 -4.47
N MET A 324 -18.46 -5.20 -4.81
CA MET A 324 -17.23 -4.40 -4.76
C MET A 324 -17.04 -3.81 -3.37
N SER A 325 -15.83 -3.90 -2.84
CA SER A 325 -15.41 -3.21 -1.63
C SER A 325 -14.32 -2.20 -1.95
N GLY A 326 -14.35 -1.03 -1.33
CA GLY A 326 -13.16 -0.18 -1.27
C GLY A 326 -12.21 -0.75 -0.22
N PHE A 327 -10.92 -0.49 -0.33
CA PHE A 327 -9.96 -0.90 0.69
C PHE A 327 -8.90 0.14 0.96
N PHE A 328 -8.32 0.03 2.15
CA PHE A 328 -7.04 0.61 2.54
C PHE A 328 -6.14 -0.52 3.03
N SER A 329 -4.90 -0.58 2.56
CA SER A 329 -3.93 -1.61 2.91
C SER A 329 -2.58 -0.97 3.19
N PHE A 330 -1.71 -1.67 3.92
CA PHE A 330 -0.34 -1.23 4.11
C PHE A 330 0.60 -2.42 4.33
N ASN A 331 1.90 -2.17 4.27
CA ASN A 331 2.93 -3.16 4.57
C ASN A 331 3.33 -3.05 6.04
N PRO A 332 3.34 -4.14 6.82
CA PRO A 332 3.76 -4.07 8.23
C PRO A 332 5.28 -3.83 8.38
N SER A 333 6.00 -3.52 7.31
CA SER A 333 7.41 -3.13 7.29
C SER A 333 7.60 -1.82 6.54
N ALA A 334 8.41 -0.92 7.11
CA ALA A 334 8.90 0.29 6.45
C ALA A 334 10.42 0.20 6.26
N THR A 335 10.90 0.90 5.23
CA THR A 335 12.33 1.05 4.98
C THR A 335 12.84 2.34 5.62
N VAL A 336 13.99 2.28 6.27
CA VAL A 336 14.72 3.44 6.78
C VAL A 336 16.10 3.49 6.14
N VAL A 337 16.43 4.64 5.55
CA VAL A 337 17.72 4.91 4.91
C VAL A 337 18.45 5.99 5.69
N TYR A 338 19.66 5.68 6.17
CA TYR A 338 20.50 6.65 6.89
C TYR A 338 21.57 7.22 5.96
N LYS A 339 21.76 8.55 6.02
CA LYS A 339 22.75 9.25 5.19
C LYS A 339 24.15 8.66 5.38
N GLY A 340 24.81 8.33 4.27
CA GLY A 340 26.17 7.76 4.28
C GLY A 340 26.24 6.27 4.61
N GLN A 341 25.11 5.59 4.82
CA GLN A 341 25.05 4.13 4.92
C GLN A 341 24.53 3.53 3.62
N SER A 342 25.21 2.51 3.11
CA SER A 342 24.77 1.75 1.94
C SER A 342 23.63 0.78 2.25
N ASN A 343 23.41 0.48 3.54
CA ASN A 343 22.51 -0.57 3.96
C ASN A 343 21.19 0.04 4.42
N MET A 344 20.10 -0.47 3.84
CA MET A 344 18.73 -0.16 4.23
C MET A 344 18.37 -0.95 5.49
N LYS A 345 17.63 -0.32 6.41
CA LYS A 345 17.09 -0.99 7.60
C LYS A 345 15.59 -1.14 7.43
N PHE A 346 15.06 -2.32 7.71
CA PHE A 346 13.62 -2.57 7.77
C PHE A 346 13.14 -2.47 9.21
N VAL A 347 11.98 -1.86 9.40
CA VAL A 347 11.40 -1.60 10.72
C VAL A 347 9.91 -1.93 10.73
N ASP A 348 9.45 -2.53 11.83
CA ASP A 348 8.05 -2.94 11.96
C ASP A 348 7.12 -1.74 12.07
N VAL A 349 5.99 -1.83 11.36
CA VAL A 349 4.94 -0.83 11.31
C VAL A 349 3.66 -1.41 11.89
N GLU A 350 3.04 -0.67 12.81
CA GLU A 350 1.75 -1.01 13.38
C GLU A 350 0.65 -0.17 12.74
N GLY A 351 -0.47 -0.79 12.39
CA GLY A 351 -1.67 -0.11 11.93
C GLY A 351 -2.79 -0.25 12.96
N VAL A 352 -3.39 0.88 13.33
CA VAL A 352 -4.52 0.95 14.26
C VAL A 352 -5.72 1.56 13.55
N PHE A 353 -6.82 0.81 13.51
CA PHE A 353 -8.07 1.21 12.88
C PHE A 353 -9.10 1.55 13.95
N TRP A 354 -9.60 2.77 13.94
CA TRP A 354 -10.59 3.24 14.90
C TRP A 354 -11.90 3.53 14.17
N ALA A 355 -12.95 2.80 14.56
CA ALA A 355 -14.29 2.96 14.03
C ALA A 355 -15.21 3.51 15.13
N ALA A 356 -15.81 4.67 14.86
CA ALA A 356 -16.84 5.30 15.69
C ALA A 356 -17.90 5.94 14.78
N ARG A 357 -18.05 7.28 14.82
CA ARG A 357 -18.87 8.05 13.86
C ARG A 357 -18.24 8.16 12.47
N GLY A 358 -16.96 7.84 12.36
CA GLY A 358 -16.21 7.74 11.11
C GLY A 358 -15.14 6.67 11.26
N LEU A 359 -14.35 6.47 10.21
CA LEU A 359 -13.24 5.55 10.22
C LEU A 359 -11.93 6.34 10.20
N LYS A 360 -11.06 6.09 11.17
CA LYS A 360 -9.69 6.60 11.20
C LYS A 360 -8.69 5.47 11.14
N THR A 361 -7.56 5.75 10.51
CA THR A 361 -6.40 4.86 10.46
C THR A 361 -5.20 5.60 11.05
N PHE A 362 -4.46 4.91 11.89
CA PHE A 362 -3.20 5.39 12.44
C PHE A 362 -2.11 4.40 12.04
N ILE A 363 -1.14 4.86 11.26
CA ILE A 363 0.06 4.08 10.93
C ILE A 363 1.18 4.55 11.84
N VAL A 364 1.69 3.65 12.67
CA VAL A 364 2.61 3.92 13.76
C VAL A 364 4.01 3.45 13.38
N TYR A 365 4.88 4.41 13.14
CA TYR A 365 6.28 4.19 12.79
C TYR A 365 7.17 4.22 14.04
N PRO A 366 8.19 3.36 14.11
CA PRO A 366 9.20 3.45 15.15
C PRO A 366 10.09 4.67 14.94
N TYR A 367 10.80 5.05 16.00
CA TYR A 367 11.85 6.06 15.93
C TYR A 367 12.94 5.70 14.92
N PHE A 368 13.24 6.65 14.03
CA PHE A 368 14.20 6.47 12.95
C PHE A 368 15.35 7.49 12.97
N GLY A 369 15.51 8.26 14.06
CA GLY A 369 16.74 8.99 14.41
C GLY A 369 17.41 9.79 13.27
N GLY A 370 16.63 10.56 12.53
CA GLY A 370 17.11 11.39 11.41
C GLY A 370 17.33 10.65 10.08
N GLY A 371 17.02 9.35 10.00
CA GLY A 371 16.92 8.63 8.74
C GLY A 371 15.73 9.10 7.88
N THR A 372 15.72 8.66 6.63
CA THR A 372 14.56 8.79 5.73
C THR A 372 13.71 7.53 5.85
N LEU A 373 12.48 7.68 6.34
CA LEU A 373 11.47 6.64 6.37
C LEU A 373 10.73 6.57 5.03
N MET A 374 10.51 5.36 4.53
CA MET A 374 9.70 5.07 3.35
C MET A 374 8.74 3.94 3.68
N HIS A 375 7.44 4.17 3.52
CA HIS A 375 6.39 3.18 3.80
C HIS A 375 5.31 3.24 2.72
N ASP A 376 4.66 2.12 2.41
CA ASP A 376 3.99 1.92 1.13
C ASP A 376 2.49 1.53 1.23
N PRO A 377 1.63 2.35 1.88
CA PRO A 377 0.19 2.12 1.94
C PRO A 377 -0.47 2.14 0.55
N SER A 378 -1.67 1.58 0.45
CA SER A 378 -2.44 1.56 -0.80
C SER A 378 -3.94 1.69 -0.56
N VAL A 379 -4.62 2.22 -1.57
CA VAL A 379 -6.08 2.27 -1.64
C VAL A 379 -6.56 1.70 -2.96
N GLY A 380 -7.77 1.15 -2.98
CA GLY A 380 -8.29 0.59 -4.21
C GLY A 380 -9.68 -0.01 -4.05
N VAL A 381 -10.11 -0.73 -5.08
CA VAL A 381 -11.31 -1.56 -5.00
C VAL A 381 -10.96 -3.04 -5.13
N SER A 382 -11.66 -3.88 -4.38
CA SER A 382 -11.48 -5.32 -4.37
C SER A 382 -12.76 -6.06 -4.72
N SER A 383 -12.56 -7.17 -5.43
CA SER A 383 -13.55 -8.19 -5.70
C SER A 383 -12.84 -9.53 -5.93
N PRO A 384 -13.52 -10.67 -5.79
CA PRO A 384 -12.93 -11.97 -6.09
C PRO A 384 -12.33 -12.07 -7.50
N GLU A 385 -12.95 -11.40 -8.48
CA GLU A 385 -12.48 -11.39 -9.87
C GLU A 385 -11.14 -10.65 -9.97
N LEU A 386 -11.06 -9.42 -9.45
CA LEU A 386 -9.85 -8.60 -9.51
C LEU A 386 -8.67 -9.19 -8.73
N GLU A 387 -8.95 -9.86 -7.60
CA GLU A 387 -7.92 -10.51 -6.77
C GLU A 387 -7.41 -11.82 -7.37
N SER A 388 -8.16 -12.42 -8.32
CA SER A 388 -7.76 -13.65 -9.00
C SER A 388 -6.92 -13.43 -10.27
N GLU A 389 -6.75 -12.17 -10.71
CA GLU A 389 -5.99 -11.86 -11.91
C GLU A 389 -4.49 -12.13 -11.69
N ALA A 390 -3.90 -12.93 -12.59
CA ALA A 390 -2.47 -13.21 -12.55
C ALA A 390 -1.64 -11.95 -12.88
N PRO A 391 -0.50 -11.73 -12.19
CA PRO A 391 0.40 -10.65 -12.52
C PRO A 391 0.95 -10.84 -13.93
N LYS A 392 0.92 -9.76 -14.74
CA LYS A 392 1.52 -9.77 -16.08
C LYS A 392 3.00 -9.40 -16.04
N TYR A 393 3.40 -8.67 -15.01
CA TYR A 393 4.66 -7.95 -14.93
C TYR A 393 5.32 -8.14 -13.57
N ILE A 394 6.64 -8.19 -13.54
CA ILE A 394 7.43 -8.06 -12.32
C ILE A 394 7.95 -6.62 -12.25
N PHE A 395 7.67 -5.93 -11.14
CA PHE A 395 8.14 -4.58 -10.88
C PHE A 395 9.01 -4.56 -9.63
N LYS A 396 10.24 -4.05 -9.77
CA LYS A 396 11.20 -3.98 -8.68
C LYS A 396 11.18 -2.56 -8.13
N SER A 397 10.36 -2.29 -7.11
CA SER A 397 10.28 -0.94 -6.55
C SER A 397 11.70 -0.41 -6.28
N PRO A 398 12.08 0.78 -6.78
CA PRO A 398 13.40 1.33 -6.49
C PRO A 398 13.38 1.73 -5.01
N ILE A 399 13.87 0.82 -4.17
CA ILE A 399 13.75 0.87 -2.70
C ILE A 399 14.40 2.15 -2.12
N ALA A 400 15.30 2.80 -2.87
CA ALA A 400 16.06 3.96 -2.42
C ALA A 400 15.97 5.21 -3.32
N SER A 401 15.16 5.19 -4.39
CA SER A 401 15.05 6.39 -5.23
C SER A 401 13.99 7.36 -4.68
N MET A 402 14.38 8.63 -4.53
CA MET A 402 13.45 9.76 -4.30
C MET A 402 12.77 10.24 -5.59
N ASP A 403 13.09 9.65 -6.74
CA ASP A 403 12.48 10.02 -8.02
C ASP A 403 10.97 9.78 -7.97
N ILE A 404 10.20 10.75 -8.48
CA ILE A 404 8.73 10.66 -8.54
C ILE A 404 8.32 9.53 -9.49
N VAL A 405 8.93 9.50 -10.68
CA VAL A 405 8.78 8.40 -11.62
C VAL A 405 9.86 7.37 -11.37
N PRO A 406 9.51 6.10 -11.13
CA PRO A 406 10.51 5.05 -11.03
C PRO A 406 11.30 4.99 -12.35
N PRO A 407 12.64 4.89 -12.32
CA PRO A 407 13.42 4.71 -13.54
C PRO A 407 12.90 3.52 -14.34
N PRO A 408 12.95 3.57 -15.70
CA PRO A 408 12.53 2.45 -16.53
C PRO A 408 13.20 1.16 -16.06
N GLN A 409 12.40 0.10 -15.89
CA GLN A 409 12.89 -1.17 -15.38
C GLN A 409 12.65 -2.29 -16.39
N THR A 410 13.47 -3.33 -16.32
CA THR A 410 13.19 -4.61 -16.97
C THR A 410 11.91 -5.18 -16.38
N ILE A 411 10.79 -4.87 -17.00
CA ILE A 411 9.53 -5.55 -16.73
C ILE A 411 9.61 -6.85 -17.51
N VAL A 412 9.85 -7.96 -16.81
CA VAL A 412 9.84 -9.28 -17.42
C VAL A 412 8.37 -9.69 -17.54
N PRO A 413 7.81 -9.85 -18.76
CA PRO A 413 6.50 -10.46 -18.91
C PRO A 413 6.56 -11.83 -18.26
N ILE A 414 5.59 -12.13 -17.41
CA ILE A 414 5.48 -13.49 -16.88
C ILE A 414 5.02 -14.34 -18.06
N GLU A 415 5.94 -15.11 -18.66
CA GLU A 415 5.59 -16.15 -19.62
C GLU A 415 4.71 -17.16 -18.88
N MET A 416 3.40 -16.98 -18.99
CA MET A 416 2.47 -18.03 -18.63
C MET A 416 2.73 -19.15 -19.63
N VAL A 417 3.48 -20.18 -19.19
CA VAL A 417 3.47 -21.46 -19.89
C VAL A 417 1.98 -21.83 -19.96
N PRO A 418 1.37 -21.85 -21.16
CA PRO A 418 -0.06 -22.09 -21.25
C PRO A 418 -0.32 -23.42 -20.55
N ILE A 419 -1.27 -23.46 -19.60
CA ILE A 419 -1.66 -24.73 -18.96
C ILE A 419 -2.03 -25.76 -20.04
N PHE A 420 -2.46 -25.30 -21.22
CA PHE A 420 -2.63 -26.10 -22.42
C PHE A 420 -1.35 -26.81 -22.89
N GLU A 421 -0.17 -26.19 -22.86
CA GLU A 421 1.09 -26.86 -23.24
C GLU A 421 1.50 -27.92 -22.22
N LEU A 422 1.28 -27.67 -20.92
CA LEU A 422 1.47 -28.66 -19.86
C LEU A 422 0.45 -29.81 -19.96
N ALA A 423 -0.80 -29.52 -20.29
CA ALA A 423 -1.84 -30.52 -20.51
C ALA A 423 -1.57 -31.35 -21.78
N VAL A 424 -1.15 -30.71 -22.88
CA VAL A 424 -0.79 -31.37 -24.13
C VAL A 424 0.45 -32.24 -23.95
N SER A 425 1.47 -31.76 -23.25
CA SER A 425 2.66 -32.56 -22.94
C SER A 425 2.34 -33.73 -22.01
N ALA A 426 1.45 -33.56 -21.02
CA ALA A 426 0.96 -34.65 -20.18
C ALA A 426 0.16 -35.70 -21.00
N ILE A 427 -0.71 -35.27 -21.91
CA ILE A 427 -1.47 -36.16 -22.80
C ILE A 427 -0.51 -36.94 -23.72
N ILE A 428 0.48 -36.26 -24.31
CA ILE A 428 1.51 -36.90 -25.15
C ILE A 428 2.29 -37.93 -24.33
N PHE A 429 2.68 -37.60 -23.10
CA PHE A 429 3.38 -38.51 -22.21
C PHE A 429 2.55 -39.77 -21.90
N VAL A 430 1.27 -39.61 -21.57
CA VAL A 430 0.35 -40.74 -21.34
C VAL A 430 0.20 -41.61 -22.59
N MET A 431 0.10 -40.99 -23.78
CA MET A 431 0.02 -41.71 -25.05
C MET A 431 1.30 -42.51 -25.34
N ILE A 432 2.48 -41.96 -25.07
CA ILE A 432 3.77 -42.65 -25.22
C ILE A 432 3.86 -43.84 -24.27
N VAL A 433 3.52 -43.66 -22.99
CA VAL A 433 3.52 -44.73 -21.99
C VAL A 433 2.57 -45.86 -22.41
N ALA A 434 1.35 -45.53 -22.86
CA ALA A 434 0.39 -46.50 -23.34
C ALA A 434 0.91 -47.28 -24.56
N ALA A 435 1.53 -46.60 -25.53
CA ALA A 435 2.11 -47.24 -26.70
C ALA A 435 3.26 -48.21 -26.33
N VAL A 436 4.13 -47.81 -25.40
CA VAL A 436 5.23 -48.66 -24.90
C VAL A 436 4.67 -49.91 -24.21
N ILE A 437 3.63 -49.77 -23.38
CA ILE A 437 2.97 -50.90 -22.71
C ILE A 437 2.40 -51.86 -23.75
N VAL A 438 1.69 -51.37 -24.76
CA VAL A 438 1.09 -52.20 -25.81
C VAL A 438 2.17 -52.93 -26.62
N ILE A 439 3.25 -52.25 -26.99
CA ILE A 439 4.37 -52.86 -27.73
C ILE A 439 5.02 -53.96 -26.91
N ASN A 440 5.31 -53.71 -25.62
CA ASN A 440 5.88 -54.72 -24.72
C ASN A 440 4.95 -55.91 -24.49
N LYS A 441 3.63 -55.67 -24.44
CA LYS A 441 2.65 -56.76 -24.31
C LYS A 441 2.61 -57.63 -25.56
N LYS A 442 2.73 -57.02 -26.75
CA LYS A 442 2.71 -57.73 -28.04
C LYS A 442 3.99 -58.51 -28.30
N THR A 443 5.17 -57.98 -27.98
CA THR A 443 6.44 -58.72 -28.08
C THR A 443 6.50 -59.90 -27.11
N LYS A 444 5.85 -59.80 -25.93
CA LYS A 444 5.76 -60.94 -25.00
C LYS A 444 4.86 -62.06 -25.52
N ILE A 445 3.83 -61.74 -26.31
CA ILE A 445 2.94 -62.72 -26.96
C ILE A 445 3.64 -63.40 -28.15
N GLU A 446 4.37 -62.65 -28.98
CA GLU A 446 5.13 -63.23 -30.11
C GLU A 446 6.33 -64.10 -29.65
N VAL A 447 6.88 -63.88 -28.45
CA VAL A 447 7.90 -64.77 -27.84
C VAL A 447 7.27 -66.05 -27.28
N LEU A 448 6.00 -66.01 -26.86
CA LEU A 448 5.28 -67.19 -26.37
C LEU A 448 4.70 -68.04 -27.51
N ASP A 449 4.25 -67.43 -28.61
CA ASP A 449 3.77 -68.15 -29.81
C ASP A 449 4.91 -68.74 -30.66
N GLY A 450 6.16 -68.33 -30.41
CA GLY A 450 7.36 -68.87 -31.08
C GLY A 450 8.01 -70.07 -30.38
N LEU A 451 7.46 -70.55 -29.26
CA LEU A 451 8.02 -71.66 -28.47
C LEU A 451 7.25 -72.99 -28.61
N ASP A 452 6.19 -73.02 -29.43
CA ASP A 452 5.53 -74.24 -29.86
C ASP A 452 5.67 -74.37 -31.38
N TYR A 453 6.82 -74.86 -31.86
CA TYR A 453 7.00 -75.73 -33.03
C TYR A 453 8.51 -75.87 -33.32
N HIS A 454 9.02 -77.06 -33.01
CA HIS A 454 10.36 -77.64 -33.24
C HIS A 454 11.49 -77.36 -32.24
#